data_AF-A0A931QZQ4-F1
#
_entry.id   AF-A0A931QZQ4-F1
#
_cell.length_a   1.000
_cell.length_b   1.000
_cell.length_c   1.000
_cell.angle_alpha   90.00
_cell.angle_beta   90.00
_cell.angle_gamma   90.00
#
_symmetry.space_group_name_H-M   'P 1'
#
loop_
_entity.id
_entity.type
_entity.pdbx_description
1 polymer ?
#
loop_
_entity_poly.entity_id
_entity_poly.type
_entity_poly.pdbx_seq_one_letter_code
_entity_poly.pdbx_strand_id
1 'polypeptide(L)'
;MADHGSLIVRGARVHNLKSIDCEIPHNKLTVVTGVSGSGKSSLAFDTVYAEGQRRYIESLSAYARQFLERMEKPDVDEVEGIAPSVAIRQKNSTRNPRSTVATATEIYDYLRLLYARVGVTICPQCGQAVTKDHVDGIADRVLALESGRRFYALFQINPGALPSVENKETAPRKRPTTRQGRGAFRGPVSLSGGRAEPSPTASRLASEALKPRLFSLRQHGFNRLYQDGRVFEFSTPESLLEIDFARPVYVLVDRLAVGPEIRQRLIDSVELCYRETGEAILEFVATHEGAAPERLTFNERFECKRCHTVFQDPEPRLFSFNNPYGACPRCQGFGNTIDFDLDLVIPDKNKTLAGGAIEPWTKPRYRTYANEMKRLARNRGAPLDVPYYRLTPEQRQWVIQGDDEFEGVGRFFEYLERKKYKLHVRVFLSRYRGYALCPECQGGRLRREALNVLIEGKSITDLCRMSIREAYAFFNELRFTPFQAAVAEKVLEEIRSRLKYLYKVGLEYLTLDRLASTLSGG
;
A
#
# COMPACT_ATOMS: atom_id res chain seq x y z
N MET A 1 11.49 52.09 -11.19
CA MET A 1 11.33 51.76 -9.75
C MET A 1 12.70 51.91 -9.13
N ALA A 2 12.85 52.81 -8.16
CA ALA A 2 14.14 52.98 -7.49
C ALA A 2 14.51 51.64 -6.85
N ASP A 3 15.67 51.10 -7.23
CA ASP A 3 16.28 49.97 -6.55
C ASP A 3 16.72 50.50 -5.18
N HIS A 4 15.81 50.49 -4.21
CA HIS A 4 16.17 50.72 -2.82
C HIS A 4 17.08 49.56 -2.46
N GLY A 5 18.40 49.75 -2.45
CA GLY A 5 19.37 48.67 -2.13
C GLY A 5 19.25 48.13 -0.69
N SER A 6 18.24 48.55 0.05
CA SER A 6 17.99 48.31 1.46
C SER A 6 16.50 48.36 1.80
N LEU A 7 16.10 47.50 2.74
CA LEU A 7 14.88 47.62 3.52
C LEU A 7 15.05 48.71 4.57
N ILE A 8 14.19 49.72 4.55
CA ILE A 8 14.19 50.82 5.53
C ILE A 8 12.97 50.65 6.43
N VAL A 9 13.19 50.64 7.74
CA VAL A 9 12.14 50.61 8.77
C VAL A 9 12.28 51.86 9.61
N ARG A 10 11.21 52.66 9.73
CA ARG A 10 11.18 53.87 10.55
C ARG A 10 10.12 53.78 11.64
N GLY A 11 10.48 54.19 12.84
CA GLY A 11 9.57 54.32 13.98
C GLY A 11 8.95 53.00 14.44
N ALA A 12 9.68 51.88 14.41
CA ALA A 12 9.14 50.61 14.87
C ALA A 12 8.95 50.61 16.40
N ARG A 13 7.71 50.32 16.84
CA ARG A 13 7.25 50.36 18.24
C ARG A 13 6.59 49.06 18.71
N VAL A 14 6.67 48.00 17.92
CA VAL A 14 6.09 46.69 18.28
C VAL A 14 6.69 46.17 19.60
N HIS A 15 5.81 45.82 20.56
CA HIS A 15 6.16 45.38 21.90
C HIS A 15 7.04 46.35 22.70
N ASN A 16 8.34 46.07 22.84
CA ASN A 16 9.27 46.86 23.63
C ASN A 16 10.25 47.69 22.78
N LEU A 17 10.02 47.76 21.47
CA LEU A 17 10.78 48.62 20.58
C LEU A 17 10.49 50.10 20.88
N LYS A 18 11.54 50.92 20.93
CA LYS A 18 11.46 52.32 21.34
C LYS A 18 11.50 53.27 20.13
N SER A 19 10.55 53.12 19.20
CA SER A 19 10.48 53.91 17.96
C SER A 19 11.79 53.87 17.18
N ILE A 20 12.27 52.66 16.92
CA ILE A 20 13.60 52.47 16.31
C ILE A 20 13.54 52.64 14.80
N ASP A 21 14.60 53.23 14.25
CA ASP A 21 14.87 53.29 12.82
C ASP A 21 15.99 52.32 12.48
N CYS A 22 15.85 51.54 11.41
CA CYS A 22 16.92 50.67 10.93
C CYS A 22 16.90 50.49 9.41
N GLU A 23 18.08 50.21 8.88
CA GLU A 23 18.30 49.91 7.47
C GLU A 23 18.94 48.52 7.34
N ILE A 24 18.35 47.67 6.51
CA ILE A 24 18.77 46.28 6.28
C ILE A 24 19.12 46.13 4.80
N PRO A 25 20.39 45.88 4.43
CA PRO A 25 20.79 45.78 3.03
C PRO A 25 20.17 44.54 2.37
N HIS A 26 19.67 44.70 1.14
CA HIS A 26 19.18 43.56 0.37
C HIS A 26 20.31 42.65 -0.09
N ASN A 27 19.94 41.40 -0.40
CA ASN A 27 20.86 40.38 -0.94
C ASN A 27 22.08 40.11 -0.05
N LYS A 28 21.99 40.42 1.26
CA LYS A 28 23.02 40.12 2.27
C LYS A 28 22.45 39.30 3.41
N LEU A 29 23.28 38.45 3.99
CA LEU A 29 22.97 37.76 5.24
C LEU A 29 23.08 38.74 6.40
N THR A 30 21.95 39.22 6.90
CA THR A 30 21.88 40.12 8.06
C THR A 30 21.58 39.32 9.32
N VAL A 31 22.38 39.52 10.38
CA VAL A 31 22.20 38.83 11.67
C VAL A 31 21.78 39.84 12.73
N VAL A 32 20.59 39.65 13.31
CA VAL A 32 20.10 40.44 14.45
C VAL A 32 20.55 39.80 15.76
N THR A 33 21.38 40.50 16.54
CA THR A 33 21.97 39.99 17.78
C THR A 33 21.63 40.87 18.98
N GLY A 34 21.80 40.34 20.20
CA GLY A 34 21.49 41.04 21.47
C GLY A 34 20.91 40.14 22.56
N VAL A 35 20.89 40.63 23.80
CA VAL A 35 20.44 39.89 24.99
C VAL A 35 19.00 39.41 24.91
N SER A 36 18.62 38.35 25.64
CA SER A 36 17.23 37.88 25.67
C SER A 36 16.28 39.01 26.08
N GLY A 37 15.13 39.13 25.39
CA GLY A 37 14.18 40.22 25.62
C GLY A 37 14.55 41.59 25.01
N SER A 38 15.67 41.73 24.30
CA SER A 38 16.08 43.03 23.71
C SER A 38 15.22 43.53 22.53
N GLY A 39 14.14 42.84 22.17
CA GLY A 39 13.28 43.22 21.03
C GLY A 39 13.68 42.63 19.67
N LYS A 40 14.65 41.70 19.60
CA LYS A 40 15.09 41.07 18.33
C LYS A 40 13.94 40.42 17.56
N SER A 41 13.14 39.60 18.25
CA SER A 41 11.99 38.92 17.64
C SER A 41 10.90 39.92 17.25
N SER A 42 10.70 40.95 18.05
CA SER A 42 9.75 42.03 17.79
C SER A 42 10.09 42.78 16.50
N LEU A 43 11.38 43.06 16.27
CA LEU A 43 11.83 43.66 15.01
C LEU A 43 11.76 42.68 13.84
N ALA A 44 12.36 41.49 13.96
CA ALA A 44 12.51 40.57 12.83
C ALA A 44 11.19 39.88 12.43
N PHE A 45 10.43 39.37 13.40
CA PHE A 45 9.22 38.60 13.15
C PHE A 45 7.96 39.47 13.22
N ASP A 46 7.80 40.22 14.31
CA ASP A 46 6.53 40.91 14.58
C ASP A 46 6.41 42.27 13.85
N THR A 47 7.53 42.79 13.32
CA THR A 47 7.56 44.00 12.48
C THR A 47 7.87 43.64 11.02
N VAL A 48 9.12 43.26 10.71
CA VAL A 48 9.56 43.07 9.31
C VAL A 48 8.81 41.93 8.63
N TYR A 49 8.83 40.72 9.18
CA TYR A 49 8.13 39.60 8.56
C TYR A 49 6.61 39.81 8.53
N ALA A 50 6.02 40.36 9.59
CA ALA A 50 4.59 40.64 9.65
C ALA A 50 4.17 41.63 8.54
N GLU A 51 4.92 42.72 8.34
CA GLU A 51 4.63 43.68 7.27
C GLU A 51 4.85 43.10 5.87
N GLY A 52 5.95 42.37 5.65
CA GLY A 52 6.23 41.77 4.35
C GLY A 52 5.18 40.73 3.96
N GLN A 53 4.72 39.93 4.92
CA GLN A 53 3.63 38.98 4.72
C GLN A 53 2.31 39.70 4.45
N ARG A 54 1.96 40.73 5.23
CA ARG A 54 0.72 41.50 5.07
C ARG A 54 0.63 42.12 3.68
N ARG A 55 1.66 42.86 3.25
CA ARG A 55 1.70 43.52 1.94
C ARG A 55 1.64 42.52 0.79
N TYR A 56 2.29 41.37 0.92
CA TYR A 56 2.22 40.32 -0.09
C TYR A 56 0.80 39.73 -0.20
N ILE A 57 0.15 39.40 0.92
CA ILE A 57 -1.22 38.84 0.90
C ILE A 57 -2.23 39.88 0.38
N GLU A 58 -2.03 41.17 0.68
CA GLU A 58 -2.87 42.27 0.16
C GLU A 58 -2.85 42.36 -1.38
N SER A 59 -1.79 41.86 -2.01
CA SER A 59 -1.67 41.82 -3.46
C SER A 59 -2.41 40.64 -4.13
N LEU A 60 -2.75 39.58 -3.38
CA LEU A 60 -3.26 38.31 -3.97
C LEU A 60 -4.68 38.42 -4.54
N SER A 61 -5.65 38.95 -3.78
CA SER A 61 -7.01 39.14 -4.27
C SER A 61 -7.78 40.20 -3.49
N ALA A 62 -8.80 40.80 -4.12
CA ALA A 62 -9.69 41.75 -3.46
C ALA A 62 -10.43 41.13 -2.25
N TYR A 63 -10.72 39.82 -2.31
CA TYR A 63 -11.30 39.07 -1.20
C TYR A 63 -10.31 38.85 -0.06
N ALA A 64 -9.05 38.53 -0.36
CA ALA A 64 -8.01 38.37 0.67
C ALA A 64 -7.81 39.66 1.48
N ARG A 65 -7.93 40.84 0.84
CA ARG A 65 -7.88 42.15 1.53
C ARG A 65 -8.96 42.30 2.61
N GLN A 66 -10.18 41.81 2.38
CA GLN A 66 -11.26 41.87 3.39
C GLN A 66 -10.97 41.01 4.63
N PHE A 67 -10.20 39.92 4.48
CA PHE A 67 -9.78 39.09 5.62
C PHE A 67 -8.56 39.67 6.35
N LEU A 68 -7.71 40.41 5.64
CA LEU A 68 -6.52 41.07 6.19
C LEU A 68 -6.85 42.26 7.10
N GLU A 69 -8.03 42.87 6.98
CA GLU A 69 -8.51 43.88 7.95
C GLU A 69 -8.56 43.33 9.40
N ARG A 70 -8.49 42.00 9.58
CA ARG A 70 -8.40 41.34 10.89
C ARG A 70 -6.98 41.04 11.36
N MET A 71 -5.96 41.19 10.51
CA MET A 71 -4.56 41.07 10.93
C MET A 71 -4.11 42.41 11.49
N GLU A 72 -3.69 42.42 12.76
CA GLU A 72 -3.16 43.62 13.39
C GLU A 72 -1.96 44.13 12.59
N LYS A 73 -2.03 45.40 12.14
CA LYS A 73 -0.90 46.07 11.51
C LYS A 73 0.18 46.29 12.55
N PRO A 74 1.44 45.90 12.28
CA PRO A 74 2.56 46.23 13.15
C PRO A 74 2.63 47.74 13.41
N ASP A 75 2.92 48.13 14.65
CA ASP A 75 3.11 49.53 15.03
C ASP A 75 4.47 50.03 14.52
N VAL A 76 4.46 50.62 13.33
CA VAL A 76 5.61 51.18 12.62
C VAL A 76 5.15 52.38 11.78
N ASP A 77 5.97 53.42 11.69
CA ASP A 77 5.60 54.63 10.94
C ASP A 77 5.72 54.38 9.43
N GLU A 78 6.85 53.82 9.01
CA GLU A 78 7.13 53.60 7.59
C GLU A 78 8.00 52.37 7.38
N VAL A 79 7.71 51.63 6.32
CA VAL A 79 8.55 50.53 5.84
C VAL A 79 8.67 50.62 4.32
N GLU A 80 9.89 50.80 3.82
CA GLU A 80 10.21 50.90 2.39
C GLU A 80 11.14 49.76 1.94
N GLY A 81 11.10 49.39 0.67
CA GLY A 81 11.95 48.33 0.11
C GLY A 81 11.61 46.91 0.61
N ILE A 82 10.47 46.69 1.27
CA ILE A 82 10.15 45.37 1.81
C ILE A 82 9.77 44.35 0.72
N ALA A 83 10.50 43.24 0.68
CA ALA A 83 10.21 42.09 -0.17
C ALA A 83 9.17 41.15 0.49
N PRO A 84 8.48 40.29 -0.29
CA PRO A 84 7.68 39.20 0.26
C PRO A 84 8.51 38.34 1.22
N SER A 85 8.09 38.29 2.48
CA SER A 85 8.89 37.69 3.55
C SER A 85 8.37 36.32 3.95
N VAL A 86 9.30 35.39 4.22
CA VAL A 86 9.03 34.05 4.75
C VAL A 86 9.75 33.89 6.09
N ALA A 87 9.02 33.48 7.13
CA ALA A 87 9.60 33.20 8.45
C ALA A 87 9.79 31.70 8.66
N ILE A 88 11.03 31.30 8.93
CA ILE A 88 11.37 29.96 9.39
C ILE A 88 11.52 30.04 10.92
N ARG A 89 10.56 29.46 11.65
CA ARG A 89 10.51 29.47 13.12
C ARG A 89 10.50 28.05 13.65
N GLN A 90 11.15 27.85 14.80
CA GLN A 90 10.95 26.64 15.61
C GLN A 90 9.59 26.73 16.33
N LYS A 91 8.50 26.54 15.58
CA LYS A 91 7.15 26.45 16.15
C LYS A 91 6.74 24.98 16.17
N ASN A 92 6.29 24.48 17.32
CA ASN A 92 5.81 23.11 17.44
C ASN A 92 4.70 22.88 16.39
N SER A 93 4.99 22.02 15.40
CA SER A 93 4.01 21.62 14.41
C SER A 93 2.81 20.99 15.12
N THR A 94 1.60 21.28 14.64
CA THR A 94 0.38 20.63 15.12
C THR A 94 0.55 19.10 15.04
N ARG A 95 0.18 18.40 16.12
CA ARG A 95 0.33 16.94 16.22
C ARG A 95 -0.66 16.24 15.29
N ASN A 96 -0.32 16.13 14.02
CA ASN A 96 -1.06 15.30 13.08
C ASN A 96 -0.44 13.89 13.06
N PRO A 97 -1.14 12.85 13.55
CA PRO A 97 -0.63 11.48 13.59
C PRO A 97 -0.41 10.86 12.20
N ARG A 98 -0.94 11.46 11.13
CA ARG A 98 -0.74 10.99 9.75
C ARG A 98 0.42 11.69 9.04
N SER A 99 0.97 12.78 9.58
CA SER A 99 2.08 13.49 8.94
C SER A 99 3.42 12.80 9.24
N THR A 100 4.18 12.54 8.20
CA THR A 100 5.56 12.02 8.23
C THR A 100 6.55 13.00 7.58
N VAL A 101 7.84 12.77 7.76
CA VAL A 101 8.92 13.50 7.06
C VAL A 101 8.69 13.52 5.56
N ALA A 102 8.36 12.37 4.95
CA ALA A 102 8.12 12.28 3.51
C ALA A 102 6.90 13.09 3.04
N THR A 103 5.83 13.17 3.85
CA THR A 103 4.67 14.00 3.50
C THR A 103 4.94 15.49 3.71
N ALA A 104 5.70 15.86 4.73
CA ALA A 104 6.03 17.26 5.01
C ALA A 104 6.97 17.86 3.95
N THR A 105 7.77 17.02 3.33
CA THR A 105 8.74 17.37 2.27
C THR A 105 8.20 17.12 0.87
N GLU A 106 6.95 16.67 0.75
CA GLU A 106 6.29 16.24 -0.52
C GLU A 106 6.98 15.09 -1.26
N ILE A 107 8.10 14.56 -0.76
CA ILE A 107 8.78 13.39 -1.34
C ILE A 107 7.80 12.24 -1.50
N TYR A 108 6.91 12.05 -0.52
CA TYR A 108 5.88 11.01 -0.58
C TYR A 108 4.96 11.18 -1.79
N ASP A 109 4.55 12.40 -2.14
CA ASP A 109 3.65 12.63 -3.27
C ASP A 109 4.29 12.26 -4.61
N TYR A 110 5.59 12.57 -4.79
CA TYR A 110 6.35 12.12 -5.95
C TYR A 110 6.57 10.61 -5.95
N LEU A 111 6.80 9.99 -4.78
CA LEU A 111 6.88 8.53 -4.67
C LEU A 111 5.57 7.88 -5.14
N ARG A 112 4.41 8.40 -4.76
CA ARG A 112 3.12 7.85 -5.24
C ARG A 112 3.00 7.93 -6.76
N LEU A 113 3.42 9.05 -7.36
CA LEU A 113 3.41 9.20 -8.81
C LEU A 113 4.38 8.22 -9.48
N LEU A 114 5.58 8.06 -8.91
CA LEU A 114 6.59 7.14 -9.42
C LEU A 114 6.08 5.70 -9.41
N TYR A 115 5.58 5.22 -8.27
CA TYR A 115 5.05 3.86 -8.12
C TYR A 115 3.84 3.59 -9.02
N ALA A 116 2.97 4.58 -9.22
CA ALA A 116 1.84 4.44 -10.13
C ALA A 116 2.24 4.34 -11.61
N ARG A 117 3.38 4.94 -12.00
CA ARG A 117 3.79 5.00 -13.41
C ARG A 117 4.77 3.90 -13.82
N VAL A 118 5.73 3.56 -12.96
CA VAL A 118 6.79 2.61 -13.29
C VAL A 118 6.87 1.42 -12.34
N GLY A 119 6.04 1.39 -11.29
CA GLY A 119 5.98 0.27 -10.36
C GLY A 119 5.44 -0.99 -11.01
N VAL A 120 6.04 -2.13 -10.69
CA VAL A 120 5.63 -3.45 -11.18
C VAL A 120 4.81 -4.14 -10.11
N THR A 121 3.56 -4.48 -10.42
CA THR A 121 2.69 -5.23 -9.51
C THR A 121 3.09 -6.70 -9.51
N ILE A 122 3.39 -7.26 -8.34
CA ILE A 122 3.71 -8.67 -8.15
C ILE A 122 2.51 -9.40 -7.55
N CYS A 123 2.17 -10.56 -8.12
CA CYS A 123 1.11 -11.39 -7.58
C CYS A 123 1.54 -12.03 -6.25
N PRO A 124 0.81 -11.83 -5.14
CA PRO A 124 1.19 -12.37 -3.84
C PRO A 124 1.03 -13.90 -3.74
N GLN A 125 0.28 -14.53 -4.65
CA GLN A 125 0.08 -15.97 -4.63
C GLN A 125 1.18 -16.75 -5.36
N CYS A 126 1.70 -16.21 -6.46
CA CYS A 126 2.64 -16.94 -7.30
C CYS A 126 3.97 -16.23 -7.57
N GLY A 127 4.11 -14.96 -7.15
CA GLY A 127 5.33 -14.18 -7.30
C GLY A 127 5.60 -13.65 -8.72
N GLN A 128 4.72 -13.88 -9.69
CA GLN A 128 4.89 -13.36 -11.05
C GLN A 128 4.45 -11.91 -11.17
N ALA A 129 5.10 -11.17 -12.08
CA ALA A 129 4.69 -9.83 -12.46
C ALA A 129 3.33 -9.87 -13.17
N VAL A 130 2.47 -8.95 -12.77
CA VAL A 130 1.16 -8.71 -13.38
C VAL A 130 1.34 -7.59 -14.40
N THR A 131 1.02 -7.88 -15.66
CA THR A 131 1.17 -6.95 -16.78
C THR A 131 -0.05 -7.05 -17.68
N LYS A 132 -0.42 -5.94 -18.31
CA LYS A 132 -1.27 -5.98 -19.51
C LYS A 132 -0.37 -6.13 -20.72
N ASP A 133 -0.79 -6.95 -21.67
CA ASP A 133 -0.08 -7.10 -22.92
C ASP A 133 -0.91 -6.42 -24.03
N HIS A 134 -0.34 -5.39 -24.64
CA HIS A 134 -0.96 -4.71 -25.79
C HIS A 134 -0.64 -5.45 -27.08
N VAL A 135 -1.59 -5.52 -28.00
CA VAL A 135 -1.47 -6.25 -29.27
C VAL A 135 -0.25 -5.84 -30.09
N ASP A 136 0.07 -4.54 -30.16
CA ASP A 136 1.27 -4.05 -30.84
C ASP A 136 2.56 -4.57 -30.18
N GLY A 137 2.63 -4.53 -28.84
CA GLY A 137 3.79 -5.02 -28.10
C GLY A 137 3.98 -6.53 -28.21
N ILE A 138 2.89 -7.29 -28.34
CA ILE A 138 2.94 -8.74 -28.64
C ILE A 138 3.49 -8.95 -30.03
N ALA A 139 3.03 -8.19 -31.02
CA ALA A 139 3.50 -8.29 -32.39
C ALA A 139 4.99 -7.97 -32.50
N ASP A 140 5.45 -6.89 -31.88
CA ASP A 140 6.87 -6.51 -31.85
C ASP A 140 7.72 -7.60 -31.16
N ARG A 141 7.23 -8.17 -30.05
CA ARG A 141 7.91 -9.27 -29.35
C ARG A 141 8.01 -10.54 -30.20
N VAL A 142 6.97 -10.88 -30.95
CA VAL A 142 6.97 -12.07 -31.82
C VAL A 142 7.84 -11.86 -33.06
N LEU A 143 7.82 -10.66 -33.64
CA LEU A 143 8.67 -10.29 -34.78
C LEU A 143 10.17 -10.26 -34.43
N ALA A 144 10.51 -10.06 -33.16
CA ALA A 144 11.88 -10.15 -32.66
C ALA A 144 12.40 -11.60 -32.52
N LEU A 145 11.55 -12.62 -32.66
CA LEU A 145 11.95 -14.02 -32.64
C LEU A 145 12.53 -14.47 -33.99
N GLU A 146 13.19 -15.63 -34.00
CA GLU A 146 13.73 -16.21 -35.24
C GLU A 146 12.66 -16.41 -36.32
N SER A 147 12.95 -15.96 -37.53
CA SER A 147 12.03 -16.10 -38.67
C SER A 147 11.84 -17.57 -39.06
N GLY A 148 10.64 -17.91 -39.53
CA GLY A 148 10.26 -19.26 -39.95
C GLY A 148 9.68 -20.13 -38.84
N ARG A 149 9.79 -19.72 -37.57
CA ARG A 149 9.16 -20.42 -36.43
C ARG A 149 7.65 -20.43 -36.59
N ARG A 150 7.05 -21.62 -36.59
CA ARG A 150 5.59 -21.80 -36.68
C ARG A 150 4.98 -21.84 -35.28
N PHE A 151 3.81 -21.24 -35.13
CA PHE A 151 3.06 -21.24 -33.88
C PHE A 151 1.56 -21.21 -34.11
N TYR A 152 0.83 -21.61 -33.08
CA TYR A 152 -0.62 -21.58 -33.02
C TYR A 152 -1.08 -20.44 -32.12
N ALA A 153 -2.05 -19.65 -32.61
CA ALA A 153 -2.78 -18.70 -31.78
C ALA A 153 -3.97 -19.43 -31.14
N LEU A 154 -3.98 -19.47 -29.82
CA LEU A 154 -4.89 -20.27 -29.01
C LEU A 154 -5.56 -19.42 -27.93
N PHE A 155 -6.74 -19.84 -27.47
CA PHE A 155 -7.30 -19.41 -26.19
C PHE A 155 -7.91 -20.60 -25.44
N GLN A 156 -7.88 -20.57 -24.12
CA GLN A 156 -8.37 -21.69 -23.30
C GLN A 156 -9.89 -21.65 -23.14
N ILE A 157 -10.54 -22.80 -23.30
CA ILE A 157 -11.96 -22.95 -23.03
C ILE A 157 -12.14 -23.13 -21.52
N ASN A 158 -12.57 -22.06 -20.84
CA ASN A 158 -12.91 -22.14 -19.42
C ASN A 158 -14.34 -22.66 -19.22
N PRO A 159 -14.55 -23.65 -18.33
CA PRO A 159 -15.89 -24.18 -18.03
C PRO A 159 -16.81 -23.21 -17.25
N GLY A 160 -16.46 -21.93 -17.05
CA GLY A 160 -17.17 -21.04 -16.13
C GLY A 160 -17.42 -19.58 -16.52
N ALA A 161 -16.93 -19.07 -17.66
CA ALA A 161 -17.23 -17.69 -18.05
C ALA A 161 -18.47 -17.65 -18.97
N LEU A 162 -19.66 -17.62 -18.38
CA LEU A 162 -20.84 -17.09 -19.07
C LEU A 162 -20.65 -15.56 -19.24
N PRO A 163 -21.05 -14.95 -20.36
CA PRO A 163 -21.11 -13.50 -20.46
C PRO A 163 -22.05 -12.97 -19.37
N SER A 164 -21.60 -11.96 -18.63
CA SER A 164 -22.39 -11.28 -17.61
C SER A 164 -23.64 -10.68 -18.26
N VAL A 165 -24.78 -11.33 -18.06
CA VAL A 165 -26.10 -10.77 -18.41
C VAL A 165 -26.33 -9.54 -17.53
N GLU A 166 -26.70 -8.44 -18.17
CA GLU A 166 -27.05 -7.16 -17.57
C GLU A 166 -27.95 -7.33 -16.33
N ASN A 167 -27.54 -6.73 -15.21
CA ASN A 167 -28.30 -6.70 -13.97
C ASN A 167 -29.62 -5.94 -14.18
N LYS A 168 -30.72 -6.66 -14.41
CA LYS A 168 -32.07 -6.15 -14.11
C LYS A 168 -32.35 -6.35 -12.62
N GLU A 169 -32.45 -5.23 -11.94
CA GLU A 169 -33.07 -4.94 -10.64
C GLU A 169 -33.71 -6.13 -9.88
N THR A 170 -33.08 -6.52 -8.78
CA THR A 170 -33.72 -7.38 -7.76
C THR A 170 -34.34 -6.53 -6.66
N ALA A 171 -35.68 -6.54 -6.61
CA ALA A 171 -36.49 -6.13 -5.47
C ALA A 171 -36.28 -7.05 -4.24
N PRO A 172 -36.54 -6.57 -3.01
CA PRO A 172 -36.06 -7.22 -1.79
C PRO A 172 -36.92 -8.42 -1.38
N ARG A 173 -36.31 -9.61 -1.22
CA ARG A 173 -36.96 -10.77 -0.60
C ARG A 173 -36.76 -10.78 0.92
N LYS A 174 -37.89 -10.87 1.63
CA LYS A 174 -38.04 -10.96 3.08
C LYS A 174 -37.35 -12.20 3.67
N ARG A 175 -36.72 -12.03 4.84
CA ARG A 175 -36.22 -13.11 5.70
C ARG A 175 -37.38 -13.86 6.38
N PRO A 176 -37.27 -15.18 6.58
CA PRO A 176 -37.93 -15.85 7.69
C PRO A 176 -36.94 -16.14 8.84
N THR A 177 -37.37 -15.74 10.03
CA THR A 177 -37.01 -16.32 11.35
C THR A 177 -37.49 -17.80 11.38
N THR A 178 -36.95 -18.79 12.09
CA THR A 178 -36.51 -18.88 13.50
C THR A 178 -35.91 -20.29 13.76
N ARG A 179 -34.96 -20.37 14.71
CA ARG A 179 -34.67 -21.42 15.72
C ARG A 179 -34.43 -22.92 15.37
N GLN A 180 -33.22 -23.34 15.79
CA GLN A 180 -32.82 -24.49 16.63
C GLN A 180 -32.83 -25.93 16.08
N GLY A 181 -31.64 -26.55 16.13
CA GLY A 181 -31.43 -28.00 16.15
C GLY A 181 -29.94 -28.35 16.30
N ARG A 182 -29.57 -29.01 17.40
CA ARG A 182 -28.22 -29.44 17.79
C ARG A 182 -27.73 -30.61 16.92
N GLY A 183 -26.41 -30.76 16.72
CA GLY A 183 -25.84 -32.05 16.30
C GLY A 183 -24.38 -32.05 15.83
N ALA A 184 -23.48 -32.48 16.73
CA ALA A 184 -22.26 -33.27 16.52
C ALA A 184 -21.13 -32.78 15.59
N PHE A 185 -20.05 -32.33 16.24
CA PHE A 185 -18.67 -32.37 15.74
C PHE A 185 -18.22 -33.82 15.47
N ARG A 186 -17.60 -34.06 14.30
CA ARG A 186 -16.65 -35.17 14.07
C ARG A 186 -15.33 -34.56 13.59
N GLY A 187 -14.24 -35.03 14.19
CA GLY A 187 -12.88 -34.51 14.06
C GLY A 187 -12.21 -34.75 12.70
N PRO A 188 -10.94 -34.32 12.57
CA PRO A 188 -10.25 -34.18 11.29
C PRO A 188 -9.72 -35.53 10.80
N VAL A 189 -9.98 -35.83 9.52
CA VAL A 189 -9.36 -36.96 8.81
C VAL A 189 -8.12 -36.45 8.10
N SER A 190 -6.99 -37.09 8.41
CA SER A 190 -5.69 -36.92 7.78
C SER A 190 -5.74 -37.20 6.27
N LEU A 191 -5.25 -36.26 5.45
CA LEU A 191 -4.99 -36.49 4.04
C LEU A 191 -3.52 -36.90 3.86
N SER A 192 -3.27 -38.21 3.81
CA SER A 192 -2.03 -38.77 3.28
C SER A 192 -2.06 -38.72 1.76
N GLY A 193 -0.99 -38.22 1.17
CA GLY A 193 -0.84 -38.05 -0.27
C GLY A 193 -0.80 -39.36 -1.05
N GLY A 194 -1.57 -39.39 -2.12
CA GLY A 194 -1.47 -40.33 -3.24
C GLY A 194 -1.94 -39.61 -4.50
N ARG A 195 -1.16 -39.64 -5.57
CA ARG A 195 -1.57 -39.15 -6.90
C ARG A 195 -2.76 -39.99 -7.36
N ALA A 196 -3.97 -39.45 -7.27
CA ALA A 196 -5.17 -40.09 -7.78
C ALA A 196 -5.34 -39.75 -9.27
N GLU A 197 -5.37 -40.77 -10.12
CA GLU A 197 -5.87 -40.64 -11.49
C GLU A 197 -7.34 -40.15 -11.46
N PRO A 198 -7.75 -39.24 -12.36
CA PRO A 198 -9.11 -38.73 -12.34
C PRO A 198 -10.11 -39.81 -12.75
N SER A 199 -11.21 -39.94 -11.98
CA SER A 199 -12.24 -40.95 -12.24
C SER A 199 -13.09 -40.60 -13.49
N PRO A 200 -13.57 -41.59 -14.25
CA PRO A 200 -14.33 -41.40 -15.51
C PRO A 200 -15.64 -40.61 -15.35
N THR A 201 -16.13 -40.44 -14.11
CA THR A 201 -17.34 -39.67 -13.79
C THR A 201 -17.12 -38.15 -13.86
N ALA A 202 -15.90 -37.67 -13.56
CA ALA A 202 -15.57 -36.24 -13.60
C ALA A 202 -15.48 -35.69 -15.03
N SER A 203 -14.94 -36.49 -15.96
CA SER A 203 -14.81 -36.15 -17.39
C SER A 203 -16.17 -35.99 -18.07
N ARG A 204 -17.16 -36.84 -17.74
CA ARG A 204 -18.53 -36.73 -18.28
C ARG A 204 -19.25 -35.46 -17.84
N LEU A 205 -19.17 -35.10 -16.56
CA LEU A 205 -19.80 -33.89 -16.00
C LEU A 205 -19.17 -32.60 -16.58
N ALA A 206 -17.86 -32.59 -16.80
CA ALA A 206 -17.16 -31.49 -17.48
C ALA A 206 -17.59 -31.37 -18.96
N SER A 207 -17.77 -32.49 -19.66
CA SER A 207 -18.20 -32.49 -21.07
C SER A 207 -19.60 -31.91 -21.27
N GLU A 208 -20.55 -32.17 -20.36
CA GLU A 208 -21.93 -31.67 -20.49
C GLU A 208 -22.03 -30.16 -20.24
N ALA A 209 -21.24 -29.62 -19.31
CA ALA A 209 -21.19 -28.18 -19.04
C ALA A 209 -20.57 -27.38 -20.20
N LEU A 210 -19.72 -28.02 -21.03
CA LEU A 210 -18.99 -27.38 -22.12
C LEU A 210 -19.75 -27.36 -23.47
N LYS A 211 -20.71 -28.26 -23.68
CA LYS A 211 -21.53 -28.34 -24.91
C LYS A 211 -22.14 -27.00 -25.36
N PRO A 212 -22.83 -26.21 -24.49
CA PRO A 212 -23.41 -24.94 -24.93
C PRO A 212 -22.35 -23.91 -25.37
N ARG A 213 -21.18 -23.91 -24.72
CA ARG A 213 -20.07 -23.03 -25.08
C ARG A 213 -19.44 -23.45 -26.41
N LEU A 214 -19.25 -24.75 -26.64
CA LEU A 214 -18.76 -25.28 -27.93
C LEU A 214 -19.72 -24.94 -29.09
N PHE A 215 -21.03 -25.01 -28.85
CA PHE A 215 -22.02 -24.63 -29.86
C PHE A 215 -21.95 -23.13 -30.20
N SER A 216 -21.84 -22.26 -29.20
CA SER A 216 -21.66 -20.82 -29.40
C SER A 216 -20.37 -20.49 -30.16
N LEU A 217 -19.25 -21.15 -29.82
CA LEU A 217 -17.98 -20.99 -30.54
C LEU A 217 -18.10 -21.39 -32.02
N ARG A 218 -18.87 -22.43 -32.33
CA ARG A 218 -19.15 -22.84 -33.71
C ARG A 218 -19.95 -21.78 -34.48
N GLN A 219 -20.93 -21.13 -33.83
CA GLN A 219 -21.67 -20.02 -34.44
C GLN A 219 -20.79 -18.80 -34.71
N HIS A 220 -19.77 -18.57 -33.89
CA HIS A 220 -18.75 -17.54 -34.12
C HIS A 220 -17.67 -17.96 -35.15
N GLY A 221 -17.79 -19.15 -35.75
CA GLY A 221 -16.92 -19.61 -36.85
C GLY A 221 -15.71 -20.44 -36.42
N PHE A 222 -15.57 -20.76 -35.12
CA PHE A 222 -14.50 -21.65 -34.66
C PHE A 222 -14.88 -23.10 -34.90
N ASN A 223 -14.07 -23.85 -35.66
CA ASN A 223 -14.32 -25.27 -35.96
C ASN A 223 -13.19 -26.19 -35.47
N ARG A 224 -12.13 -25.65 -34.87
CA ARG A 224 -10.92 -26.39 -34.51
C ARG A 224 -10.57 -26.23 -33.03
N LEU A 225 -10.35 -27.36 -32.37
CA LEU A 225 -9.84 -27.47 -31.01
C LEU A 225 -8.40 -27.97 -31.04
N TYR A 226 -7.67 -27.69 -29.96
CA TYR A 226 -6.28 -28.06 -29.77
C TYR A 226 -6.07 -28.64 -28.38
N GLN A 227 -5.48 -29.83 -28.31
CA GLN A 227 -5.09 -30.49 -27.06
C GLN A 227 -3.89 -31.42 -27.30
N ASP A 228 -2.89 -31.35 -26.42
CA ASP A 228 -1.70 -32.24 -26.41
C ASP A 228 -1.03 -32.41 -27.79
N GLY A 229 -0.84 -31.31 -28.54
CA GLY A 229 -0.17 -31.33 -29.85
C GLY A 229 -1.08 -31.71 -31.03
N ARG A 230 -2.33 -32.09 -30.77
CA ARG A 230 -3.29 -32.54 -31.79
C ARG A 230 -4.37 -31.49 -32.02
N VAL A 231 -4.72 -31.32 -33.30
CA VAL A 231 -5.82 -30.46 -33.73
C VAL A 231 -7.03 -31.34 -34.03
N PHE A 232 -8.16 -31.05 -33.39
CA PHE A 232 -9.42 -31.76 -33.57
C PHE A 232 -10.42 -30.84 -34.26
N GLU A 233 -11.07 -31.31 -35.32
CA GLU A 233 -12.14 -30.58 -35.97
C GLU A 233 -13.49 -31.02 -35.39
N PHE A 234 -14.23 -30.12 -34.73
CA PHE A 234 -15.47 -30.49 -34.02
C PHE A 234 -16.74 -30.29 -34.86
N SER A 235 -16.60 -30.47 -36.17
CA SER A 235 -17.69 -30.47 -37.15
C SER A 235 -18.68 -31.61 -36.91
N THR A 236 -18.20 -32.76 -36.45
CA THR A 236 -19.00 -33.94 -36.15
C THR A 236 -18.89 -34.37 -34.67
N PRO A 237 -19.91 -35.02 -34.09
CA PRO A 237 -19.88 -35.44 -32.69
C PRO A 237 -18.80 -36.49 -32.38
N GLU A 238 -18.33 -37.27 -33.36
CA GLU A 238 -17.37 -38.35 -33.11
C GLU A 238 -15.98 -37.81 -32.72
N SER A 239 -15.57 -36.67 -33.25
CA SER A 239 -14.24 -36.10 -32.98
C SER A 239 -14.09 -35.51 -31.57
N LEU A 240 -15.20 -35.31 -30.86
CA LEU A 240 -15.23 -34.90 -29.46
C LEU A 240 -14.99 -36.05 -28.47
N LEU A 241 -15.05 -37.31 -28.94
CA LEU A 241 -14.82 -38.50 -28.09
C LEU A 241 -13.35 -38.72 -27.76
N GLU A 242 -12.44 -38.18 -28.58
CA GLU A 242 -10.99 -38.28 -28.40
C GLU A 242 -10.40 -37.19 -27.51
N ILE A 243 -11.21 -36.20 -27.11
CA ILE A 243 -10.79 -35.06 -26.29
C ILE A 243 -10.99 -35.36 -24.82
N ASP A 244 -9.94 -35.18 -24.02
CA ASP A 244 -10.03 -35.29 -22.57
C ASP A 244 -10.45 -33.94 -21.97
N PHE A 245 -11.75 -33.76 -21.73
CA PHE A 245 -12.29 -32.57 -21.08
C PHE A 245 -11.92 -32.42 -19.60
N ALA A 246 -11.24 -33.40 -18.99
CA ALA A 246 -10.64 -33.23 -17.66
C ALA A 246 -9.34 -32.41 -17.72
N ARG A 247 -8.74 -32.25 -18.90
CA ARG A 247 -7.54 -31.44 -19.16
C ARG A 247 -7.91 -30.13 -19.87
N PRO A 248 -7.04 -29.11 -19.84
CA PRO A 248 -7.26 -27.88 -20.59
C PRO A 248 -7.46 -28.17 -22.08
N VAL A 249 -8.52 -27.60 -22.65
CA VAL A 249 -8.82 -27.63 -24.09
C VAL A 249 -8.69 -26.21 -24.62
N TYR A 250 -8.03 -26.06 -25.76
CA TYR A 250 -7.82 -24.78 -26.40
C TYR A 250 -8.57 -24.70 -27.73
N VAL A 251 -9.02 -23.51 -28.12
CA VAL A 251 -9.51 -23.25 -29.48
C VAL A 251 -8.34 -22.81 -30.34
N LEU A 252 -8.25 -23.37 -31.56
CA LEU A 252 -7.27 -22.93 -32.55
C LEU A 252 -7.85 -21.80 -33.39
N VAL A 253 -7.31 -20.59 -33.21
CA VAL A 253 -7.73 -19.39 -33.94
C VAL A 253 -7.02 -19.29 -35.28
N ASP A 254 -5.69 -19.31 -35.28
CA ASP A 254 -4.89 -19.21 -36.50
C ASP A 254 -3.59 -20.02 -36.41
N ARG A 255 -3.02 -20.37 -37.57
CA ARG A 255 -1.71 -21.00 -37.74
C ARG A 255 -0.79 -19.99 -38.42
N LEU A 256 0.23 -19.59 -37.69
CA LEU A 256 1.07 -18.46 -38.04
C LEU A 256 2.54 -18.88 -38.09
N ALA A 257 3.35 -18.17 -38.88
CA ALA A 257 4.79 -18.36 -38.97
C ALA A 257 5.50 -17.01 -38.89
N VAL A 258 6.53 -16.91 -38.04
CA VAL A 258 7.24 -15.66 -37.80
C VAL A 258 7.88 -15.16 -39.11
N GLY A 259 7.45 -13.99 -39.56
CA GLY A 259 7.92 -13.34 -40.78
C GLY A 259 7.50 -11.87 -40.83
N PRO A 260 8.08 -11.06 -41.73
CA PRO A 260 7.88 -9.61 -41.73
C PRO A 260 6.43 -9.18 -42.01
N GLU A 261 5.67 -9.98 -42.76
CA GLU A 261 4.28 -9.66 -43.15
C GLU A 261 3.23 -10.18 -42.16
N ILE A 262 3.63 -10.86 -41.09
CA ILE A 262 2.68 -11.50 -40.16
C ILE A 262 1.92 -10.49 -39.27
N ARG A 263 2.43 -9.25 -39.13
CA ARG A 263 2.03 -8.30 -38.09
C ARG A 263 0.51 -8.14 -37.98
N GLN A 264 -0.16 -7.83 -39.10
CA GLN A 264 -1.61 -7.59 -39.10
C GLN A 264 -2.40 -8.85 -38.72
N ARG A 265 -2.08 -10.00 -39.33
CA ARG A 265 -2.75 -11.28 -39.03
C ARG A 265 -2.57 -11.70 -37.57
N LEU A 266 -1.39 -11.45 -36.99
CA LEU A 266 -1.13 -11.73 -35.59
C LEU A 266 -1.98 -10.84 -34.68
N ILE A 267 -2.05 -9.53 -34.95
CA ILE A 267 -2.90 -8.60 -34.21
C ILE A 267 -4.36 -9.05 -34.27
N ASP A 268 -4.89 -9.32 -35.47
CA ASP A 268 -6.29 -9.75 -35.65
C ASP A 268 -6.59 -11.06 -34.88
N SER A 269 -5.64 -12.00 -34.88
CA SER A 269 -5.77 -13.27 -34.16
C SER A 269 -5.78 -13.09 -32.64
N VAL A 270 -4.90 -12.23 -32.12
CA VAL A 270 -4.81 -11.93 -30.68
C VAL A 270 -6.04 -11.14 -30.22
N GLU A 271 -6.51 -10.17 -30.99
CA GLU A 271 -7.75 -9.44 -30.69
C GLU A 271 -8.96 -10.38 -30.61
N LEU A 272 -9.02 -11.38 -31.49
CA LEU A 272 -10.08 -12.39 -31.45
C LEU A 272 -9.99 -13.25 -30.19
N CYS A 273 -8.79 -13.68 -29.78
CA CYS A 273 -8.58 -14.39 -28.51
C CYS A 273 -9.02 -13.54 -27.29
N TYR A 274 -8.65 -12.25 -27.28
CA TYR A 274 -9.02 -11.32 -26.22
C TYR A 274 -10.52 -11.07 -26.14
N ARG A 275 -11.21 -10.94 -27.28
CA ARG A 275 -12.66 -10.79 -27.30
C ARG A 275 -13.40 -11.96 -26.66
N GLU A 276 -12.91 -13.19 -26.87
CA GLU A 276 -13.56 -14.41 -26.37
C GLU A 276 -13.25 -14.72 -24.91
N THR A 277 -12.01 -14.48 -24.45
CA THR A 277 -11.56 -14.91 -23.11
C THR A 277 -10.74 -13.88 -22.34
N GLY A 278 -10.26 -12.81 -22.98
CA GLY A 278 -9.32 -11.84 -22.40
C GLY A 278 -7.87 -12.35 -22.31
N GLU A 279 -7.60 -13.57 -22.81
CA GLU A 279 -6.29 -14.23 -22.82
C GLU A 279 -5.96 -14.72 -24.24
N ALA A 280 -4.70 -14.62 -24.62
CA ALA A 280 -4.16 -15.19 -25.84
C ALA A 280 -2.92 -16.03 -25.50
N ILE A 281 -2.86 -17.24 -26.04
CA ILE A 281 -1.75 -18.18 -25.87
C ILE A 281 -1.14 -18.44 -27.23
N LEU A 282 0.16 -18.17 -27.37
CA LEU A 282 0.93 -18.54 -28.55
C LEU A 282 1.75 -19.77 -28.23
N GLU A 283 1.46 -20.89 -28.90
CA GLU A 283 2.21 -22.14 -28.73
C GLU A 283 3.08 -22.42 -29.95
N PHE A 284 4.40 -22.41 -29.78
CA PHE A 284 5.34 -22.68 -30.86
C PHE A 284 5.48 -24.17 -31.11
N VAL A 285 5.52 -24.54 -32.39
CA VAL A 285 5.74 -25.92 -32.83
C VAL A 285 7.18 -26.30 -32.50
N ALA A 286 7.37 -27.41 -31.77
CA ALA A 286 8.68 -27.91 -31.40
C ALA A 286 9.51 -28.27 -32.64
N THR A 287 10.79 -27.91 -32.64
CA THR A 287 11.75 -28.21 -33.72
C THR A 287 12.34 -29.62 -33.64
N HIS A 288 12.22 -30.30 -32.49
CA HIS A 288 12.70 -31.65 -32.24
C HIS A 288 11.65 -32.51 -31.53
N GLU A 289 11.55 -33.79 -31.89
CA GLU A 289 10.67 -34.75 -31.23
C GLU A 289 11.06 -34.92 -29.75
N GLY A 290 10.12 -34.61 -28.84
CA GLY A 290 10.30 -34.76 -27.39
C GLY A 290 10.60 -33.46 -26.61
N ALA A 291 10.79 -32.31 -27.28
CA ALA A 291 10.89 -31.03 -26.59
C ALA A 291 9.51 -30.52 -26.14
N ALA A 292 9.41 -29.99 -24.92
CA ALA A 292 8.18 -29.38 -24.43
C ALA A 292 7.81 -28.15 -25.29
N PRO A 293 6.53 -27.96 -25.65
CA PRO A 293 6.12 -26.83 -26.48
C PRO A 293 6.34 -25.50 -25.73
N GLU A 294 7.02 -24.56 -26.38
CA GLU A 294 7.20 -23.21 -25.85
C GLU A 294 5.87 -22.45 -25.95
N ARG A 295 5.33 -22.02 -24.81
CA ARG A 295 4.08 -21.26 -24.72
C ARG A 295 4.33 -19.86 -24.21
N LEU A 296 3.78 -18.87 -24.91
CA LEU A 296 3.71 -17.48 -24.46
C LEU A 296 2.25 -17.12 -24.19
N THR A 297 1.95 -16.73 -22.95
CA THR A 297 0.61 -16.29 -22.54
C THR A 297 0.56 -14.78 -22.40
N PHE A 298 -0.52 -14.18 -22.88
CA PHE A 298 -0.75 -12.75 -22.91
C PHE A 298 -2.16 -12.43 -22.41
N ASN A 299 -2.29 -11.36 -21.62
CA ASN A 299 -3.58 -10.96 -21.04
C ASN A 299 -3.93 -9.51 -21.43
N GLU A 300 -5.17 -9.29 -21.84
CA GLU A 300 -5.70 -7.95 -22.10
C GLU A 300 -5.91 -7.18 -20.79
N ARG A 301 -6.45 -7.89 -19.79
CA ARG A 301 -6.77 -7.34 -18.46
C ARG A 301 -5.54 -7.38 -17.56
N PHE A 302 -5.56 -6.55 -16.52
CA PHE A 302 -4.50 -6.57 -15.50
C PHE A 302 -4.67 -7.78 -14.59
N GLU A 303 -4.25 -8.94 -15.08
CA GLU A 303 -4.52 -10.24 -14.48
C GLU A 303 -3.24 -11.07 -14.41
N CYS A 304 -3.06 -11.80 -13.31
CA CYS A 304 -1.92 -12.70 -13.18
C CYS A 304 -2.07 -13.91 -14.12
N LYS A 305 -1.10 -14.09 -15.02
CA LYS A 305 -1.01 -15.16 -16.03
C LYS A 305 -1.00 -16.59 -15.50
N ARG A 306 -0.87 -16.78 -14.18
CA ARG A 306 -0.79 -18.12 -13.56
C ARG A 306 -1.97 -18.43 -12.65
N CYS A 307 -2.39 -17.48 -11.82
CA CYS A 307 -3.48 -17.70 -10.85
C CYS A 307 -4.79 -17.04 -11.27
N HIS A 308 -4.83 -16.37 -12.43
CA HIS A 308 -6.00 -15.70 -13.00
C HIS A 308 -6.68 -14.71 -12.04
N THR A 309 -5.91 -14.19 -11.08
CA THR A 309 -6.38 -13.17 -10.15
C THR A 309 -6.34 -11.83 -10.85
N VAL A 310 -7.47 -11.14 -10.89
CA VAL A 310 -7.61 -9.80 -11.47
C VAL A 310 -7.14 -8.76 -10.47
N PHE A 311 -6.32 -7.81 -10.93
CA PHE A 311 -5.79 -6.69 -10.17
C PHE A 311 -6.35 -5.37 -10.71
N GLN A 312 -6.25 -4.32 -9.91
CA GLN A 312 -6.53 -2.95 -10.37
C GLN A 312 -5.22 -2.29 -10.78
N ASP A 313 -5.29 -1.45 -11.83
CA ASP A 313 -4.13 -0.67 -12.24
C ASP A 313 -3.67 0.25 -11.10
N PRO A 314 -2.35 0.32 -10.83
CA PRO A 314 -1.84 1.14 -9.75
C PRO A 314 -1.98 2.63 -10.08
N GLU A 315 -2.93 3.30 -9.44
CA GLU A 315 -3.09 4.75 -9.52
C GLU A 315 -2.40 5.46 -8.33
N PRO A 316 -2.01 6.75 -8.43
CA PRO A 316 -1.34 7.47 -7.34
C PRO A 316 -2.12 7.47 -6.02
N ARG A 317 -3.47 7.43 -6.08
CA ARG A 317 -4.33 7.34 -4.89
C ARG A 317 -4.21 6.02 -4.13
N LEU A 318 -3.82 4.93 -4.80
CA LEU A 318 -3.57 3.61 -4.17
C LEU A 318 -2.44 3.70 -3.13
N PHE A 319 -1.48 4.58 -3.38
CA PHE A 319 -0.32 4.79 -2.52
C PHE A 319 -0.52 5.89 -1.47
N SER A 320 -1.74 6.42 -1.32
CA SER A 320 -2.02 7.47 -0.32
C SER A 320 -2.70 6.88 0.91
N PHE A 321 -1.99 6.85 2.05
CA PHE A 321 -2.58 6.46 3.32
C PHE A 321 -3.55 7.49 3.91
N ASN A 322 -3.63 8.70 3.33
CA ASN A 322 -4.64 9.70 3.67
C ASN A 322 -5.95 9.51 2.90
N ASN A 323 -5.93 8.67 1.84
CA ASN A 323 -7.11 8.34 1.06
C ASN A 323 -7.64 6.95 1.48
N PRO A 324 -8.94 6.80 1.83
CA PRO A 324 -9.53 5.50 2.17
C PRO A 324 -9.30 4.40 1.12
N TYR A 325 -9.11 4.78 -0.14
CA TYR A 325 -8.82 3.85 -1.23
C TYR A 325 -7.48 3.12 -1.05
N GLY A 326 -6.42 3.85 -0.66
CA GLY A 326 -5.06 3.31 -0.46
C GLY A 326 -4.71 2.98 0.99
N ALA A 327 -5.45 3.53 1.95
CA ALA A 327 -5.21 3.33 3.37
C ALA A 327 -5.53 1.91 3.85
N CYS A 328 -4.69 1.35 4.72
CA CYS A 328 -4.94 0.07 5.37
C CYS A 328 -6.32 0.09 6.07
N PRO A 329 -7.19 -0.91 5.84
CA PRO A 329 -8.56 -0.90 6.38
C PRO A 329 -8.58 -1.02 7.91
N ARG A 330 -7.63 -1.76 8.51
CA ARG A 330 -7.57 -1.94 9.97
C ARG A 330 -7.14 -0.70 10.72
N CYS A 331 -6.06 -0.03 10.29
CA CYS A 331 -5.57 1.17 10.97
C CYS A 331 -6.01 2.48 10.30
N GLN A 332 -6.80 2.44 9.23
CA GLN A 332 -7.27 3.62 8.50
C GLN A 332 -6.15 4.64 8.17
N GLY A 333 -4.98 4.13 7.77
CA GLY A 333 -3.83 4.96 7.40
C GLY A 333 -2.99 5.52 8.55
N PHE A 334 -3.29 5.19 9.82
CA PHE A 334 -2.47 5.64 10.96
C PHE A 334 -1.17 4.83 11.13
N GLY A 335 -1.14 3.58 10.67
CA GLY A 335 0.02 2.68 10.79
C GLY A 335 0.17 2.02 12.16
N ASN A 336 -0.43 2.62 13.18
CA ASN A 336 -0.60 2.05 14.50
C ASN A 336 -2.07 1.75 14.77
N THR A 337 -2.32 0.80 15.64
CA THR A 337 -3.63 0.57 16.24
C THR A 337 -3.56 0.96 17.70
N ILE A 338 -4.64 1.54 18.22
CA ILE A 338 -4.81 1.68 19.67
C ILE A 338 -5.01 0.26 20.19
N ASP A 339 -3.94 -0.31 20.69
CA ASP A 339 -3.91 -1.61 21.35
C ASP A 339 -3.36 -1.40 22.76
N PHE A 340 -3.30 -2.45 23.57
CA PHE A 340 -2.64 -2.34 24.87
C PHE A 340 -1.11 -2.41 24.71
N ASP A 341 -0.42 -1.54 25.45
CA ASP A 341 1.03 -1.50 25.52
C ASP A 341 1.51 -2.48 26.58
N LEU A 342 2.31 -3.47 26.17
CA LEU A 342 2.85 -4.47 27.10
C LEU A 342 3.78 -3.84 28.15
N ASP A 343 4.47 -2.75 27.85
CA ASP A 343 5.31 -2.05 28.82
C ASP A 343 4.47 -1.23 29.81
N LEU A 344 3.23 -0.85 29.46
CA LEU A 344 2.29 -0.28 30.44
C LEU A 344 1.58 -1.37 31.26
N VAL A 345 1.37 -2.56 30.68
CA VAL A 345 0.75 -3.72 31.36
C VAL A 345 1.73 -4.41 32.30
N ILE A 346 3.00 -4.50 31.92
CA ILE A 346 4.11 -5.11 32.68
C ILE A 346 5.26 -4.10 32.79
N PRO A 347 5.07 -3.04 33.59
CA PRO A 347 6.04 -1.94 33.68
C PRO A 347 7.36 -2.34 34.34
N ASP A 348 7.30 -3.23 35.33
CA ASP A 348 8.47 -3.72 36.04
C ASP A 348 8.70 -5.21 35.75
N LYS A 349 9.55 -5.47 34.76
CA LYS A 349 9.90 -6.84 34.32
C LYS A 349 10.73 -7.60 35.38
N ASN A 350 11.18 -6.95 36.46
CA ASN A 350 11.86 -7.61 37.57
C ASN A 350 10.88 -8.26 38.57
N LYS A 351 9.61 -7.89 38.55
CA LYS A 351 8.59 -8.53 39.38
C LYS A 351 8.28 -9.95 38.90
N THR A 352 7.90 -10.80 39.84
CA THR A 352 7.46 -12.17 39.57
C THR A 352 5.97 -12.18 39.22
N LEU A 353 5.50 -13.24 38.56
CA LEU A 353 4.06 -13.41 38.30
C LEU A 353 3.25 -13.51 39.60
N ALA A 354 3.81 -14.17 40.63
CA ALA A 354 3.23 -14.21 41.97
C ALA A 354 3.15 -12.82 42.62
N GLY A 355 4.21 -12.01 42.43
CA GLY A 355 4.37 -10.65 42.96
C GLY A 355 3.62 -9.56 42.18
N GLY A 356 2.76 -9.93 41.23
CA GLY A 356 1.92 -8.98 40.52
C GLY A 356 2.64 -8.21 39.40
N ALA A 357 3.47 -8.90 38.61
CA ALA A 357 4.10 -8.33 37.41
C ALA A 357 3.08 -7.74 36.41
N ILE A 358 1.89 -8.33 36.31
CA ILE A 358 0.80 -7.86 35.44
C ILE A 358 -0.03 -6.82 36.20
N GLU A 359 0.27 -5.54 35.95
CA GLU A 359 -0.29 -4.40 36.69
C GLU A 359 -1.83 -4.38 36.67
N PRO A 360 -2.53 -4.57 35.52
CA PRO A 360 -3.99 -4.50 35.46
C PRO A 360 -4.71 -5.47 36.42
N TRP A 361 -4.11 -6.63 36.69
CA TRP A 361 -4.69 -7.68 37.53
C TRP A 361 -4.39 -7.50 39.02
N THR A 362 -3.55 -6.53 39.39
CA THR A 362 -3.35 -6.15 40.80
C THR A 362 -4.57 -5.44 41.39
N LYS A 363 -5.39 -4.80 40.53
CA LYS A 363 -6.55 -4.01 40.92
C LYS A 363 -7.67 -4.90 41.48
N PRO A 364 -8.36 -4.52 42.56
CA PRO A 364 -9.33 -5.38 43.25
C PRO A 364 -10.35 -6.07 42.33
N ARG A 365 -10.85 -5.34 41.32
CA ARG A 365 -11.85 -5.81 40.36
C ARG A 365 -11.37 -6.96 39.45
N TYR A 366 -10.06 -7.04 39.18
CA TYR A 366 -9.49 -7.96 38.18
C TYR A 366 -8.53 -8.99 38.79
N ARG A 367 -8.46 -9.07 40.13
CA ARG A 367 -7.62 -10.06 40.84
C ARG A 367 -7.95 -11.51 40.51
N THR A 368 -9.19 -11.79 40.10
CA THR A 368 -9.61 -13.13 39.68
C THR A 368 -8.75 -13.68 38.54
N TYR A 369 -8.38 -12.85 37.57
CA TYR A 369 -7.51 -13.22 36.45
C TYR A 369 -6.10 -13.58 36.90
N ALA A 370 -5.54 -12.84 37.87
CA ALA A 370 -4.25 -13.20 38.46
C ALA A 370 -4.30 -14.54 39.22
N ASN A 371 -5.40 -14.82 39.93
CA ASN A 371 -5.55 -16.08 40.66
C ASN A 371 -5.68 -17.28 39.70
N GLU A 372 -6.43 -17.09 38.62
CA GLU A 372 -6.58 -18.09 37.56
C GLU A 372 -5.24 -18.40 36.86
N MET A 373 -4.49 -17.35 36.47
CA MET A 373 -3.14 -17.50 35.92
C MET A 373 -2.24 -18.31 36.88
N LYS A 374 -2.23 -17.98 38.17
CA LYS A 374 -1.41 -18.69 39.18
C LYS A 374 -1.80 -20.16 39.31
N ARG A 375 -3.09 -20.49 39.20
CA ARG A 375 -3.59 -21.87 39.24
C ARG A 375 -3.10 -22.67 38.04
N LEU A 376 -3.25 -22.11 36.84
CA LEU A 376 -2.96 -22.79 35.58
C LEU A 376 -1.46 -22.84 35.26
N ALA A 377 -0.67 -21.89 35.77
CA ALA A 377 0.78 -21.86 35.61
C ALA A 377 1.48 -23.13 36.12
N ARG A 378 0.95 -23.76 37.18
CA ARG A 378 1.47 -25.02 37.74
C ARG A 378 1.37 -26.17 36.74
N ASN A 379 0.28 -26.24 35.97
CA ASN A 379 0.05 -27.31 34.99
C ASN A 379 0.90 -27.14 33.72
N ARG A 380 1.26 -25.89 33.39
CA ARG A 380 2.01 -25.52 32.17
C ARG A 380 3.50 -25.30 32.41
N GLY A 381 4.00 -25.54 33.63
CA GLY A 381 5.41 -25.36 33.96
C GLY A 381 5.90 -23.91 33.89
N ALA A 382 5.01 -22.93 34.07
CA ALA A 382 5.38 -21.51 34.12
C ALA A 382 5.75 -21.12 35.56
N PRO A 383 7.02 -20.79 35.86
CA PRO A 383 7.46 -20.48 37.21
C PRO A 383 6.84 -19.16 37.69
N LEU A 384 6.23 -19.18 38.88
CA LEU A 384 5.54 -18.03 39.45
C LEU A 384 6.45 -17.09 40.24
N ASP A 385 7.58 -17.62 40.74
CA ASP A 385 8.46 -16.96 41.70
C ASP A 385 9.76 -16.45 41.07
N VAL A 386 9.89 -16.54 39.74
CA VAL A 386 10.99 -15.93 38.99
C VAL A 386 10.58 -14.58 38.41
N PRO A 387 11.51 -13.62 38.29
CA PRO A 387 11.26 -12.37 37.58
C PRO A 387 10.75 -12.58 36.15
N TYR A 388 9.82 -11.74 35.69
CA TYR A 388 9.22 -11.86 34.36
C TYR A 388 10.26 -11.91 33.22
N TYR A 389 11.35 -11.14 33.32
CA TYR A 389 12.42 -11.15 32.33
C TYR A 389 13.21 -12.47 32.26
N ARG A 390 13.06 -13.39 33.24
CA ARG A 390 13.68 -14.72 33.22
C ARG A 390 12.78 -15.81 32.67
N LEU A 391 11.49 -15.51 32.41
CA LEU A 391 10.59 -16.44 31.73
C LEU A 391 11.07 -16.70 30.30
N THR A 392 10.88 -17.93 29.83
CA THR A 392 11.14 -18.30 28.43
C THR A 392 10.18 -17.57 27.48
N PRO A 393 10.53 -17.40 26.20
CA PRO A 393 9.63 -16.79 25.21
C PRO A 393 8.26 -17.46 25.15
N GLU A 394 8.21 -18.79 25.23
CA GLU A 394 6.97 -19.59 25.25
C GLU A 394 6.11 -19.30 26.50
N GLN A 395 6.73 -19.22 27.67
CA GLN A 395 6.03 -18.87 28.91
C GLN A 395 5.47 -17.44 28.89
N ARG A 396 6.23 -16.48 28.35
CA ARG A 396 5.75 -15.10 28.15
C ARG A 396 4.59 -15.06 27.18
N GLN A 397 4.71 -15.81 26.08
CA GLN A 397 3.66 -15.91 25.08
C GLN A 397 2.38 -16.48 25.67
N TRP A 398 2.48 -17.53 26.49
CA TRP A 398 1.33 -18.10 27.20
C TRP A 398 0.68 -17.09 28.16
N VAL A 399 1.46 -16.29 28.90
CA VAL A 399 0.92 -15.22 29.75
C VAL A 399 0.15 -14.17 28.92
N ILE A 400 0.68 -13.80 27.75
CA ILE A 400 0.11 -12.75 26.90
C ILE A 400 -1.10 -13.26 26.12
N GLN A 401 -0.98 -14.37 25.42
CA GLN A 401 -1.99 -14.88 24.48
C GLN A 401 -2.95 -15.89 25.09
N GLY A 402 -2.57 -16.54 26.19
CA GLY A 402 -3.35 -17.61 26.78
C GLY A 402 -3.30 -18.91 25.97
N ASP A 403 -4.25 -19.80 26.27
CA ASP A 403 -4.52 -21.06 25.57
C ASP A 403 -6.04 -21.35 25.59
N ASP A 404 -6.44 -22.62 25.48
CA ASP A 404 -7.86 -23.02 25.54
C ASP A 404 -8.46 -22.89 26.94
N GLU A 405 -7.65 -22.98 27.99
CA GLU A 405 -8.09 -22.94 29.40
C GLU A 405 -7.82 -21.57 30.06
N PHE A 406 -6.81 -20.84 29.58
CA PHE A 406 -6.40 -19.55 30.11
C PHE A 406 -6.63 -18.44 29.09
N GLU A 407 -7.37 -17.40 29.48
CA GLU A 407 -7.68 -16.27 28.57
C GLU A 407 -6.46 -15.41 28.21
N GLY A 408 -5.45 -15.33 29.08
CA GLY A 408 -4.29 -14.46 28.87
C GLY A 408 -4.60 -12.96 28.95
N VAL A 409 -3.56 -12.14 28.83
CA VAL A 409 -3.67 -10.67 28.82
C VAL A 409 -4.47 -10.17 27.60
N GLY A 410 -4.28 -10.81 26.44
CA GLY A 410 -4.93 -10.44 25.18
C GLY A 410 -6.45 -10.52 25.26
N ARG A 411 -7.02 -11.69 25.60
CA ARG A 411 -8.48 -11.84 25.70
C ARG A 411 -9.07 -11.03 26.85
N PHE A 412 -8.31 -10.79 27.93
CA PHE A 412 -8.71 -9.87 28.98
C PHE A 412 -8.97 -8.45 28.44
N PHE A 413 -8.08 -7.91 27.60
CA PHE A 413 -8.30 -6.61 26.96
C PHE A 413 -9.41 -6.64 25.90
N GLU A 414 -9.55 -7.72 25.12
CA GLU A 414 -10.68 -7.90 24.20
C GLU A 414 -12.03 -7.87 24.93
N TYR A 415 -12.10 -8.53 26.08
CA TYR A 415 -13.29 -8.52 26.95
C TYR A 415 -13.62 -7.11 27.44
N LEU A 416 -12.60 -6.32 27.84
CA LEU A 416 -12.79 -4.94 28.26
C LEU A 416 -13.24 -4.04 27.09
N GLU A 417 -12.70 -4.23 25.89
CA GLU A 417 -13.11 -3.48 24.69
C GLU A 417 -14.58 -3.68 24.35
N ARG A 418 -15.13 -4.90 24.53
CA ARG A 418 -16.58 -5.16 24.38
C ARG A 418 -17.42 -4.35 25.37
N LYS A 419 -16.83 -3.92 26.49
CA LYS A 419 -17.47 -3.12 27.55
C LYS A 419 -17.10 -1.63 27.49
N LYS A 420 -16.51 -1.16 26.39
CA LYS A 420 -16.12 0.26 26.19
C LYS A 420 -17.28 1.26 26.32
N TYR A 421 -18.53 0.82 26.23
CA TYR A 421 -19.70 1.68 26.46
C TYR A 421 -19.77 2.19 27.92
N LYS A 422 -19.09 1.54 28.88
CA LYS A 422 -19.02 1.98 30.28
C LYS A 422 -17.85 2.95 30.50
N LEU A 423 -18.13 4.14 31.03
CA LEU A 423 -17.13 5.21 31.23
C LEU A 423 -15.89 4.76 32.00
N HIS A 424 -16.05 4.10 33.16
CA HIS A 424 -14.92 3.63 33.97
C HIS A 424 -14.05 2.58 33.26
N VAL A 425 -14.61 1.82 32.31
CA VAL A 425 -13.84 0.88 31.48
C VAL A 425 -12.99 1.65 30.47
N ARG A 426 -13.51 2.73 29.87
CA ARG A 426 -12.74 3.59 28.96
C ARG A 426 -11.56 4.25 29.66
N VAL A 427 -11.79 4.79 30.87
CA VAL A 427 -10.73 5.41 31.69
C VAL A 427 -9.69 4.38 32.13
N PHE A 428 -10.11 3.15 32.40
CA PHE A 428 -9.19 2.06 32.69
C PHE A 428 -8.33 1.70 31.47
N LEU A 429 -8.97 1.46 30.32
CA LEU A 429 -8.29 1.12 29.07
C LEU A 429 -7.30 2.21 28.64
N SER A 430 -7.63 3.49 28.80
CA SER A 430 -6.74 4.58 28.41
C SER A 430 -5.40 4.61 29.17
N ARG A 431 -5.29 3.95 30.33
CA ARG A 431 -4.04 3.87 31.11
C ARG A 431 -3.06 2.84 30.57
N TYR A 432 -3.54 1.84 29.83
CA TYR A 432 -2.72 0.76 29.28
C TYR A 432 -2.70 0.74 27.76
N ARG A 433 -3.39 1.69 27.12
CA ARG A 433 -3.36 1.82 25.66
C ARG A 433 -2.05 2.46 25.23
N GLY A 434 -1.38 1.83 24.30
CA GLY A 434 -0.27 2.41 23.55
C GLY A 434 -0.55 2.36 22.07
N TYR A 435 0.40 2.87 21.32
CA TYR A 435 0.39 2.80 19.87
C TYR A 435 1.25 1.60 19.47
N ALA A 436 0.61 0.45 19.30
CA ALA A 436 1.26 -0.72 18.73
C ALA A 436 1.25 -0.61 17.19
N LEU A 437 2.28 -1.15 16.53
CA LEU A 437 2.29 -1.28 15.07
C LEU A 437 1.07 -2.08 14.62
N CYS A 438 0.38 -1.60 13.59
CA CYS A 438 -0.77 -2.31 13.04
C CYS A 438 -0.31 -3.69 12.53
N PRO A 439 -0.93 -4.81 12.95
CA PRO A 439 -0.47 -6.14 12.52
C PRO A 439 -0.70 -6.43 11.04
N GLU A 440 -1.60 -5.70 10.38
CA GLU A 440 -1.94 -5.93 8.97
C GLU A 440 -0.97 -5.26 8.01
N CYS A 441 -0.65 -3.97 8.25
CA CYS A 441 0.29 -3.21 7.42
C CYS A 441 1.69 -3.07 8.05
N GLN A 442 1.89 -3.54 9.28
CA GLN A 442 3.15 -3.47 10.03
C GLN A 442 3.73 -2.05 10.09
N GLY A 443 2.88 -1.03 10.24
CA GLY A 443 3.31 0.37 10.21
C GLY A 443 3.33 1.02 8.82
N GLY A 444 3.15 0.26 7.74
CA GLY A 444 3.18 0.76 6.36
C GLY A 444 1.98 1.61 5.93
N ARG A 445 0.92 1.66 6.75
CA ARG A 445 -0.29 2.51 6.58
C ARG A 445 -1.13 2.24 5.34
N LEU A 446 -0.64 1.44 4.40
CA LEU A 446 -1.27 1.14 3.12
C LEU A 446 -1.90 -0.24 3.10
N ARG A 447 -2.81 -0.46 2.15
CA ARG A 447 -3.36 -1.77 1.87
C ARG A 447 -2.33 -2.70 1.23
N ARG A 448 -2.56 -4.01 1.30
CA ARG A 448 -1.69 -5.03 0.72
C ARG A 448 -1.50 -4.88 -0.78
N GLU A 449 -2.54 -4.47 -1.49
CA GLU A 449 -2.50 -4.26 -2.94
C GLU A 449 -1.46 -3.19 -3.33
N ALA A 450 -1.30 -2.14 -2.53
CA ALA A 450 -0.28 -1.12 -2.74
C ALA A 450 1.13 -1.63 -2.41
N LEU A 451 1.26 -2.52 -1.43
CA LEU A 451 2.56 -3.10 -1.02
C LEU A 451 3.09 -4.13 -2.03
N ASN A 452 2.21 -4.68 -2.86
CA ASN A 452 2.58 -5.60 -3.93
C ASN A 452 3.18 -4.90 -5.15
N VAL A 453 3.17 -3.56 -5.20
CA VAL A 453 3.78 -2.80 -6.29
C VAL A 453 5.20 -2.43 -5.90
N LEU A 454 6.16 -2.87 -6.71
CA LEU A 454 7.58 -2.79 -6.39
C LEU A 454 8.36 -1.99 -7.44
N ILE A 455 9.41 -1.31 -6.99
CA ILE A 455 10.49 -0.76 -7.81
C ILE A 455 11.80 -1.36 -7.28
N GLU A 456 12.58 -2.03 -8.14
CA GLU A 456 13.81 -2.75 -7.74
C GLU A 456 13.58 -3.67 -6.52
N GLY A 457 12.45 -4.39 -6.52
CA GLY A 457 12.07 -5.31 -5.45
C GLY A 457 11.65 -4.67 -4.12
N LYS A 458 11.47 -3.34 -4.06
CA LYS A 458 11.07 -2.61 -2.86
C LYS A 458 9.69 -2.01 -3.01
N SER A 459 8.85 -2.12 -1.98
CA SER A 459 7.57 -1.41 -1.94
C SER A 459 7.77 0.05 -1.53
N ILE A 460 6.75 0.89 -1.75
CA ILE A 460 6.79 2.30 -1.32
C ILE A 460 7.03 2.43 0.18
N THR A 461 6.53 1.48 0.98
CA THR A 461 6.74 1.45 2.43
C THR A 461 8.19 1.14 2.76
N ASP A 462 8.82 0.21 2.05
CA ASP A 462 10.21 -0.16 2.29
C ASP A 462 11.16 1.01 2.00
N LEU A 463 10.88 1.79 0.94
CA LEU A 463 11.60 3.02 0.67
C LEU A 463 11.35 4.09 1.73
N CYS A 464 10.13 4.20 2.25
CA CYS A 464 9.84 5.17 3.31
C CYS A 464 10.51 4.79 4.65
N ARG A 465 10.80 3.51 4.89
CA ARG A 465 11.52 3.05 6.09
C ARG A 465 13.03 3.32 6.02
N MET A 466 13.57 3.58 4.82
CA MET A 466 14.97 3.96 4.67
C MET A 466 15.26 5.30 5.32
N SER A 467 16.47 5.43 5.84
CA SER A 467 17.04 6.74 6.13
C SER A 467 17.16 7.59 4.85
N ILE A 468 17.14 8.91 4.98
CA ILE A 468 17.34 9.82 3.85
C ILE A 468 18.68 9.55 3.15
N ARG A 469 19.73 9.16 3.89
CA ARG A 469 21.01 8.72 3.33
C ARG A 469 20.85 7.53 2.39
N GLU A 470 20.19 6.47 2.84
CA GLU A 470 19.96 5.25 2.06
C GLU A 470 19.04 5.52 0.87
N ALA A 471 17.96 6.26 1.07
CA ALA A 471 17.03 6.63 0.01
C ALA A 471 17.74 7.48 -1.07
N TYR A 472 18.60 8.42 -0.67
CA TYR A 472 19.35 9.25 -1.62
C TYR A 472 20.31 8.42 -2.47
N ALA A 473 21.04 7.47 -1.86
CA ALA A 473 21.89 6.54 -2.59
C ALA A 473 21.07 5.67 -3.56
N PHE A 474 19.98 5.07 -3.06
CA PHE A 474 19.08 4.23 -3.86
C PHE A 474 18.57 4.97 -5.10
N PHE A 475 18.05 6.19 -4.96
CA PHE A 475 17.51 6.93 -6.11
C PHE A 475 18.58 7.42 -7.08
N ASN A 476 19.83 7.61 -6.66
CA ASN A 476 20.92 7.97 -7.57
C ASN A 476 21.41 6.76 -8.37
N GLU A 477 21.37 5.56 -7.78
CA GLU A 477 21.77 4.31 -8.44
C GLU A 477 20.64 3.68 -9.26
N LEU A 478 19.39 4.10 -9.03
CA LEU A 478 18.21 3.60 -9.73
C LEU A 478 18.34 3.80 -11.25
N ARG A 479 18.33 2.70 -11.99
CA ARG A 479 18.35 2.67 -13.45
C ARG A 479 16.98 2.30 -13.99
N PHE A 480 16.52 3.05 -14.97
CA PHE A 480 15.26 2.79 -15.64
C PHE A 480 15.50 2.30 -17.07
N THR A 481 14.55 1.49 -17.56
CA THR A 481 14.48 1.21 -19.00
C THR A 481 14.18 2.50 -19.77
N PRO A 482 14.49 2.58 -21.07
CA PRO A 482 14.23 3.79 -21.87
C PRO A 482 12.77 4.27 -21.78
N PHE A 483 11.82 3.33 -21.77
CA PHE A 483 10.39 3.63 -21.62
C PHE A 483 10.05 4.21 -20.24
N GLN A 484 10.58 3.60 -19.16
CA GLN A 484 10.37 4.09 -17.80
C GLN A 484 10.98 5.48 -17.61
N ALA A 485 12.17 5.72 -18.17
CA ALA A 485 12.83 7.02 -18.12
C ALA A 485 11.96 8.11 -18.77
N ALA A 486 11.41 7.85 -19.96
CA ALA A 486 10.56 8.82 -20.67
C ALA A 486 9.33 9.30 -19.86
N VAL A 487 8.82 8.45 -18.95
CA VAL A 487 7.63 8.78 -18.13
C VAL A 487 8.00 9.31 -16.74
N ALA A 488 9.11 8.87 -16.16
CA ALA A 488 9.44 9.08 -14.75
C ALA A 488 10.63 10.00 -14.48
N GLU A 489 11.41 10.40 -15.49
CA GLU A 489 12.64 11.19 -15.31
C GLU A 489 12.43 12.45 -14.48
N LYS A 490 11.45 13.30 -14.85
CA LYS A 490 11.13 14.52 -14.10
C LYS A 490 10.71 14.25 -12.65
N VAL A 491 9.96 13.17 -12.43
CA VAL A 491 9.53 12.78 -11.07
C VAL A 491 10.75 12.36 -10.24
N LEU A 492 11.68 11.63 -10.84
CA LEU A 492 12.91 11.19 -10.21
C LEU A 492 13.86 12.35 -9.89
N GLU A 493 13.95 13.34 -10.77
CA GLU A 493 14.72 14.58 -10.54
C GLU A 493 14.20 15.33 -9.30
N GLU A 494 12.88 15.49 -9.17
CA GLU A 494 12.26 16.16 -8.02
C GLU A 494 12.50 15.41 -6.70
N ILE A 495 12.46 14.07 -6.72
CA ILE A 495 12.80 13.23 -5.56
C ILE A 495 14.26 13.40 -5.18
N ARG A 496 15.19 13.27 -6.15
CA ARG A 496 16.64 13.42 -5.93
C ARG A 496 16.98 14.81 -5.41
N SER A 497 16.36 15.85 -5.96
CA SER A 497 16.54 17.24 -5.54
C SER A 497 16.14 17.45 -4.08
N ARG A 498 14.94 17.00 -3.68
CA ARG A 498 14.46 17.09 -2.28
C ARG A 498 15.33 16.31 -1.31
N LEU A 499 15.68 15.07 -1.65
CA LEU A 499 16.57 14.25 -0.83
C LEU A 499 17.95 14.91 -0.67
N LYS A 500 18.49 15.51 -1.74
CA LYS A 500 19.76 16.25 -1.70
C LYS A 500 19.69 17.45 -0.75
N TYR A 501 18.58 18.19 -0.73
CA TYR A 501 18.42 19.29 0.23
C TYR A 501 18.40 18.80 1.68
N LEU A 502 17.62 17.75 1.98
CA LEU A 502 17.59 17.17 3.32
C LEU A 502 18.95 16.63 3.75
N TYR A 503 19.69 16.01 2.84
CA TYR A 503 21.05 15.54 3.07
C TYR A 503 22.00 16.71 3.38
N LYS A 504 21.95 17.80 2.60
CA LYS A 504 22.80 18.98 2.80
C LYS A 504 22.51 19.72 4.11
N VAL A 505 21.28 19.67 4.60
CA VAL A 505 20.88 20.27 5.88
C VAL A 505 21.31 19.41 7.08
N GLY A 506 21.80 18.19 6.85
CA GLY A 506 22.26 17.28 7.92
C GLY A 506 21.15 16.43 8.53
N LEU A 507 20.04 16.21 7.81
CA LEU A 507 18.91 15.38 8.25
C LEU A 507 19.01 13.94 7.74
N GLU A 508 20.17 13.50 7.25
CA GLU A 508 20.28 12.24 6.51
C GLU A 508 20.04 10.98 7.35
N TYR A 509 20.08 11.10 8.68
CA TYR A 509 19.83 10.04 9.64
C TYR A 509 18.33 9.76 9.87
N LEU A 510 17.43 10.67 9.47
CA LEU A 510 15.99 10.49 9.65
C LEU A 510 15.44 9.54 8.58
N THR A 511 14.46 8.72 8.96
CA THR A 511 13.67 7.93 8.00
C THR A 511 12.54 8.77 7.41
N LEU A 512 12.15 8.44 6.18
CA LEU A 512 11.08 9.13 5.45
C LEU A 512 9.69 8.89 6.10
N ASP A 513 9.47 7.75 6.74
CA ASP A 513 8.23 7.39 7.44
C ASP A 513 8.15 7.93 8.88
N ARG A 514 9.22 8.56 9.39
CA ARG A 514 9.22 9.14 10.74
C ARG A 514 8.10 10.15 10.90
N LEU A 515 7.35 10.04 12.00
CA LEU A 515 6.25 10.95 12.32
C LEU A 515 6.76 12.38 12.51
N ALA A 516 6.14 13.34 11.80
CA ALA A 516 6.50 14.75 11.90
C ALA A 516 6.37 15.29 13.33
N SER A 517 5.39 14.78 14.08
CA SER A 517 5.17 15.13 15.50
C SER A 517 6.27 14.65 16.46
N THR A 518 7.19 13.80 16.00
CA THR A 518 8.33 13.27 16.79
C THR A 518 9.66 13.95 16.48
N LEU A 519 9.63 14.94 15.58
CA LEU A 519 10.79 15.76 15.28
C LEU A 519 10.98 16.81 16.37
N SER A 520 12.24 17.16 16.63
CA SER A 520 12.57 18.36 17.39
C SER A 520 12.08 19.60 16.64
N GLY A 521 11.98 20.73 17.34
CA GLY A 521 11.58 21.98 16.69
C GLY A 521 12.61 22.55 15.71
N GLY A 522 13.88 22.15 15.82
CA GLY A 522 15.00 22.61 14.99
C GLY A 522 15.18 21.84 13.69
#